data_AF-A0A2R6GZN8-F1
#
_entry.id   AF-A0A2R6GZN8-F1
#
_cell.length_a   1.000
_cell.length_b   1.000
_cell.length_c   1.000
_cell.angle_alpha   90.00
_cell.angle_beta   90.00
_cell.angle_gamma   90.00
#
_symmetry.space_group_name_H-M   'P 1'
#
loop_
_entity.id
_entity.type
_entity.pdbx_description
1 polymer ?
#
loop_
_entity_poly.entity_id
_entity_poly.type
_entity_poly.pdbx_seq_one_letter_code
_entity_poly.pdbx_strand_id
1 'polypeptide(L)'
;MGAIFVGQISNVTEDGELPAALTETVKSGFHSGEYLADRPAIEYVANDETVEYVVTNRKQGIAIAGETTRHVLPDSRYDTVVLVTERRVIALVGKVSGDEHLTLDLAEVTDVKTESDRRTGELILRRADGTTWRIHTEANGLGAVADYIRSRCVACQAPGRVRAATQSIRGLFGATVNSAKSFESDKVAKLMPALDESRPRSVKRIDRAGSDEPTPTATDSGGTDSDAGGESDRPDKETAIDEILQALAKTDWRARGAKPESPLDLLAECEDELMGIVIHSPEDGTVRSSIEHCNVVTGAAGTDTVMLATTGTVRDDDEQLAEELGVRLVKSDSLAPRHVTEITDE
;
A
#
# COMPACT_ATOMS: atom_id res chain seq x y z
N MET A 1 20.17 -15.04 -24.57
CA MET A 1 20.17 -13.62 -24.17
C MET A 1 18.73 -13.17 -24.29
N GLY A 2 17.94 -13.31 -23.22
CA GLY A 2 16.51 -12.99 -23.24
C GLY A 2 16.34 -11.48 -23.06
N ALA A 3 15.69 -10.81 -24.01
CA ALA A 3 15.25 -9.44 -23.81
C ALA A 3 14.19 -9.44 -22.69
N ILE A 4 14.51 -8.82 -21.56
CA ILE A 4 13.52 -8.58 -20.51
C ILE A 4 12.56 -7.53 -21.08
N PHE A 5 11.33 -7.94 -21.35
CA PHE A 5 10.30 -7.02 -21.84
C PHE A 5 9.90 -6.11 -20.67
N VAL A 6 10.36 -4.88 -20.72
CA VAL A 6 10.00 -3.82 -19.76
C VAL A 6 8.58 -3.33 -20.10
N GLY A 7 7.84 -2.80 -19.12
CA GLY A 7 6.63 -2.02 -19.42
C GLY A 7 6.91 -0.95 -20.49
N GLN A 8 5.87 -0.57 -21.25
CA GLN A 8 6.01 0.39 -22.36
C GLN A 8 4.98 1.51 -22.23
N ILE A 9 5.38 2.72 -22.58
CA ILE A 9 4.51 3.88 -22.78
C ILE A 9 4.63 4.27 -24.25
N SER A 10 3.51 4.34 -24.96
CA SER A 10 3.44 4.75 -26.36
C SER A 10 2.53 5.96 -26.51
N ASN A 11 2.96 6.94 -27.30
CA ASN A 11 2.12 8.09 -27.67
C ASN A 11 1.45 7.79 -29.01
N VAL A 12 0.17 7.46 -28.97
CA VAL A 12 -0.59 7.02 -30.14
C VAL A 12 -0.74 8.11 -31.19
N THR A 13 -0.79 9.38 -30.78
CA THR A 13 -1.00 10.51 -31.70
C THR A 13 0.30 10.98 -32.34
N GLU A 14 1.44 10.84 -31.65
CA GLU A 14 2.75 11.26 -32.15
C GLU A 14 3.53 10.15 -32.88
N ASP A 15 3.39 8.88 -32.45
CA ASP A 15 4.23 7.78 -32.94
C ASP A 15 3.82 7.30 -34.35
N GLY A 16 2.63 7.66 -34.83
CA GLY A 16 2.14 7.38 -36.20
C GLY A 16 1.81 5.91 -36.50
N GLU A 17 2.29 4.97 -35.68
CA GLU A 17 1.95 3.54 -35.70
C GLU A 17 1.21 3.17 -34.40
N LEU A 18 0.09 2.44 -34.51
CA LEU A 18 -0.67 2.02 -33.34
C LEU A 18 0.10 0.92 -32.59
N PRO A 19 0.30 1.03 -31.27
CA PRO A 19 1.01 0.02 -30.51
C PRO A 19 0.21 -1.30 -30.51
N ALA A 20 0.91 -2.44 -30.58
CA ALA A 20 0.26 -3.76 -30.61
C ALA A 20 -0.65 -4.00 -29.39
N ALA A 21 -0.29 -3.49 -28.21
CA ALA A 21 -1.13 -3.57 -27.01
C ALA A 21 -2.50 -2.87 -27.15
N LEU A 22 -2.65 -1.98 -28.13
CA LEU A 22 -3.91 -1.30 -28.43
C LEU A 22 -4.78 -2.13 -29.40
N THR A 23 -4.17 -2.77 -30.39
CA THR A 23 -4.85 -3.40 -31.53
C THR A 23 -4.91 -4.93 -31.45
N GLU A 24 -4.13 -5.55 -30.58
CA GLU A 24 -4.01 -7.00 -30.43
C GLU A 24 -4.32 -7.43 -29.00
N THR A 25 -4.90 -8.62 -28.85
CA THR A 25 -5.03 -9.31 -27.55
C THR A 25 -3.82 -10.15 -27.21
N VAL A 26 -3.02 -10.53 -28.20
CA VAL A 26 -1.86 -11.41 -28.06
C VAL A 26 -0.62 -10.66 -28.49
N LYS A 27 0.50 -10.87 -27.80
CA LYS A 27 1.78 -10.31 -28.23
C LYS A 27 2.28 -11.03 -29.48
N SER A 28 2.47 -10.30 -30.57
CA SER A 28 3.09 -10.83 -31.76
C SER A 28 4.60 -11.06 -31.53
N GLY A 29 5.04 -12.33 -31.49
CA GLY A 29 6.45 -12.72 -31.28
C GLY A 29 6.63 -14.03 -30.48
N PHE A 30 7.88 -14.48 -30.29
CA PHE A 30 8.25 -15.74 -29.63
C PHE A 30 8.09 -15.70 -28.08
N HIS A 31 7.16 -14.90 -27.55
CA HIS A 31 7.03 -14.61 -26.12
C HIS A 31 5.65 -15.03 -25.59
N SER A 32 5.64 -15.70 -24.45
CA SER A 32 4.55 -16.55 -23.94
C SER A 32 3.40 -15.81 -23.22
N GLY A 33 3.13 -14.56 -23.56
CA GLY A 33 2.15 -13.73 -22.84
C GLY A 33 1.10 -13.10 -23.75
N GLU A 34 -0.14 -13.08 -23.27
CA GLU A 34 -1.26 -12.37 -23.90
C GLU A 34 -1.39 -10.99 -23.22
N TYR A 35 -1.86 -9.98 -23.94
CA TYR A 35 -2.19 -8.68 -23.34
C TYR A 35 -3.51 -8.80 -22.58
N LEU A 36 -4.56 -9.21 -23.28
CA LEU A 36 -5.95 -9.23 -22.81
C LEU A 36 -6.61 -10.52 -23.28
N ALA A 37 -7.63 -10.99 -22.57
CA ALA A 37 -8.32 -12.24 -22.84
C ALA A 37 -9.45 -12.10 -23.86
N ASP A 38 -10.22 -11.01 -23.80
CA ASP A 38 -11.49 -10.93 -24.53
C ASP A 38 -11.33 -10.28 -25.90
N ARG A 39 -10.81 -9.04 -25.92
CA ARG A 39 -10.78 -8.21 -27.13
C ARG A 39 -9.67 -7.16 -27.07
N PRO A 40 -9.24 -6.63 -28.23
CA PRO A 40 -8.24 -5.58 -28.29
C PRO A 40 -8.62 -4.36 -27.45
N ALA A 41 -7.62 -3.68 -26.87
CA ALA A 41 -7.86 -2.56 -25.98
C ALA A 41 -8.63 -1.41 -26.65
N ILE A 42 -8.44 -1.20 -27.95
CA ILE A 42 -9.14 -0.17 -28.73
C ILE A 42 -10.66 -0.35 -28.76
N GLU A 43 -11.17 -1.59 -28.61
CA GLU A 43 -12.60 -1.86 -28.60
C GLU A 43 -13.30 -1.44 -27.30
N TYR A 44 -12.54 -1.10 -26.25
CA TYR A 44 -13.08 -0.54 -25.01
C TYR A 44 -13.24 1.00 -25.06
N VAL A 45 -12.72 1.62 -26.11
CA VAL A 45 -12.77 3.06 -26.34
C VAL A 45 -14.01 3.38 -27.19
N ALA A 46 -14.70 4.47 -26.87
CA ALA A 46 -15.85 4.86 -27.67
C ALA A 46 -15.39 5.26 -29.09
N ASN A 47 -16.23 5.04 -30.10
CA ASN A 47 -15.87 5.33 -31.50
C ASN A 47 -15.54 6.82 -31.77
N ASP A 48 -16.00 7.71 -30.90
CA ASP A 48 -15.77 9.16 -30.96
C ASP A 48 -14.72 9.64 -29.96
N GLU A 49 -14.02 8.72 -29.29
CA GLU A 49 -13.02 8.99 -28.27
C GLU A 49 -11.63 8.60 -28.80
N THR A 50 -10.65 9.48 -28.61
CA THR A 50 -9.28 9.26 -29.11
C THR A 50 -8.37 8.83 -27.96
N VAL A 51 -7.58 7.79 -28.20
CA VAL A 51 -6.50 7.34 -27.30
C VAL A 51 -5.27 8.20 -27.56
N GLU A 52 -4.72 8.79 -26.50
CA GLU A 52 -3.48 9.55 -26.55
C GLU A 52 -2.29 8.69 -26.15
N TYR A 53 -2.40 7.99 -25.01
CA TYR A 53 -1.33 7.14 -24.50
C TYR A 53 -1.82 5.74 -24.23
N VAL A 54 -0.92 4.79 -24.47
CA VAL A 54 -1.05 3.40 -24.04
C VAL A 54 0.10 3.10 -23.10
N VAL A 55 -0.23 2.71 -21.88
CA VAL A 55 0.73 2.31 -20.84
C VAL A 55 0.53 0.83 -20.56
N THR A 56 1.55 0.04 -20.80
CA THR A 56 1.59 -1.38 -20.41
C THR A 56 2.44 -1.52 -19.17
N ASN A 57 1.88 -2.14 -18.13
CA ASN A 57 2.59 -2.37 -16.88
C ASN A 57 2.63 -3.83 -16.45
N ARG A 58 2.46 -4.73 -17.43
CA ARG A 58 2.63 -6.18 -17.27
C ARG A 58 1.81 -6.71 -16.11
N LYS A 59 2.47 -7.27 -15.09
CA LYS A 59 1.87 -7.92 -13.92
C LYS A 59 1.63 -6.98 -12.74
N GLN A 60 1.93 -5.69 -12.88
CA GLN A 60 1.83 -4.74 -11.78
C GLN A 60 0.37 -4.35 -11.46
N GLY A 61 -0.54 -4.51 -12.42
CA GLY A 61 -1.96 -4.24 -12.21
C GLY A 61 -2.25 -2.78 -11.87
N ILE A 62 -3.32 -2.55 -11.12
CA ILE A 62 -3.74 -1.23 -10.66
C ILE A 62 -4.06 -1.29 -9.17
N ALA A 63 -3.59 -0.30 -8.40
CA ALA A 63 -4.01 -0.12 -7.02
C ALA A 63 -4.98 1.07 -6.92
N ILE A 64 -6.10 0.87 -6.22
CA ILE A 64 -7.12 1.87 -5.96
C ILE A 64 -7.24 2.01 -4.45
N ALA A 65 -6.71 3.10 -3.90
CA ALA A 65 -6.74 3.39 -2.48
C ALA A 65 -7.93 4.31 -2.13
N GLY A 66 -8.78 3.88 -1.22
CA GLY A 66 -9.88 4.67 -0.64
C GLY A 66 -9.88 4.54 0.89
N GLU A 67 -10.97 4.01 1.46
CA GLU A 67 -10.95 3.54 2.86
C GLU A 67 -10.06 2.32 3.04
N THR A 68 -9.99 1.49 1.99
CA THR A 68 -9.06 0.36 1.87
C THR A 68 -8.43 0.37 0.48
N THR A 69 -7.26 -0.26 0.35
CA THR A 69 -6.57 -0.39 -0.94
C THR A 69 -7.01 -1.66 -1.65
N ARG A 70 -7.60 -1.50 -2.84
CA ARG A 70 -7.93 -2.60 -3.75
C ARG A 70 -6.86 -2.73 -4.81
N HIS A 71 -6.21 -3.89 -4.87
CA HIS A 71 -5.29 -4.24 -5.95
C HIS A 71 -6.02 -5.10 -6.99
N VAL A 72 -5.90 -4.73 -8.26
CA VAL A 72 -6.46 -5.46 -9.39
C VAL A 72 -5.30 -5.87 -10.29
N LEU A 73 -4.82 -7.10 -10.08
CA LEU A 73 -3.68 -7.68 -10.78
C LEU A 73 -4.15 -8.54 -11.94
N PRO A 74 -3.42 -8.64 -13.06
CA PRO A 74 -3.78 -9.57 -14.13
C PRO A 74 -3.42 -11.00 -13.75
N ASP A 75 -4.04 -11.96 -14.44
CA ASP A 75 -3.70 -13.37 -14.26
C ASP A 75 -2.32 -13.70 -14.90
N SER A 76 -1.71 -14.83 -14.53
CA SER A 76 -0.35 -15.21 -14.94
C SER A 76 -0.10 -15.21 -16.45
N ARG A 77 -1.13 -15.45 -17.27
CA ARG A 77 -1.05 -15.43 -18.74
C ARG A 77 -1.23 -14.03 -19.37
N TYR A 78 -1.85 -13.10 -18.66
CA TYR A 78 -2.33 -11.82 -19.20
C TYR A 78 -1.65 -10.60 -18.59
N ASP A 79 -1.71 -9.44 -19.23
CA ASP A 79 -1.11 -8.23 -18.70
C ASP A 79 -2.17 -7.17 -18.37
N THR A 80 -1.70 -6.05 -17.83
CA THR A 80 -2.50 -4.85 -17.65
C THR A 80 -2.12 -3.79 -18.70
N VAL A 81 -3.15 -3.25 -19.34
CA VAL A 81 -3.07 -2.20 -20.35
C VAL A 81 -3.89 -1.01 -19.87
N VAL A 82 -3.27 0.15 -19.76
CA VAL A 82 -3.92 1.40 -19.39
C VAL A 82 -3.97 2.32 -20.59
N LEU A 83 -5.16 2.77 -20.93
CA LEU A 83 -5.42 3.74 -22.00
C LEU A 83 -5.69 5.10 -21.37
N VAL A 84 -5.00 6.13 -21.86
CA VAL A 84 -5.32 7.52 -21.54
C VAL A 84 -5.93 8.15 -22.76
N THR A 85 -7.16 8.61 -22.62
CA THR A 85 -7.92 9.25 -23.70
C THR A 85 -8.13 10.74 -23.41
N GLU A 86 -8.79 11.43 -24.32
CA GLU A 86 -9.21 12.82 -24.09
C GLU A 86 -10.25 13.00 -22.97
N ARG A 87 -10.94 11.92 -22.53
CA ARG A 87 -12.06 11.98 -21.56
C ARG A 87 -11.80 11.24 -20.27
N ARG A 88 -11.12 10.10 -20.32
CA ARG A 88 -10.95 9.18 -19.18
C ARG A 88 -9.68 8.35 -19.28
N VAL A 89 -9.26 7.83 -18.13
CA VAL A 89 -8.29 6.74 -18.04
C VAL A 89 -9.06 5.43 -17.96
N ILE A 90 -8.70 4.47 -18.79
CA ILE A 90 -9.28 3.12 -18.83
C ILE A 90 -8.19 2.12 -18.50
N ALA A 91 -8.31 1.39 -17.41
CA ALA A 91 -7.42 0.28 -17.10
C ALA A 91 -8.10 -1.04 -17.43
N LEU A 92 -7.42 -1.85 -18.23
CA LEU A 92 -7.83 -3.18 -18.67
C LEU A 92 -6.87 -4.18 -18.06
N VAL A 93 -7.38 -5.04 -17.18
CA VAL A 93 -6.60 -6.04 -16.46
C VAL A 93 -7.03 -7.41 -16.96
N GLY A 94 -6.15 -8.08 -17.70
CA GLY A 94 -6.51 -9.34 -18.32
C GLY A 94 -6.66 -10.48 -17.31
N LYS A 95 -7.75 -11.24 -17.42
CA LYS A 95 -8.08 -12.38 -16.56
C LYS A 95 -8.54 -13.56 -17.39
N VAL A 96 -8.37 -14.77 -16.86
CA VAL A 96 -8.85 -16.00 -17.50
C VAL A 96 -10.38 -16.04 -17.65
N SER A 97 -11.10 -15.36 -16.76
CA SER A 97 -12.56 -15.27 -16.77
C SER A 97 -13.10 -14.14 -17.68
N GLY A 98 -12.22 -13.40 -18.35
CA GLY A 98 -12.55 -12.19 -19.11
C GLY A 98 -11.99 -10.92 -18.46
N ASP A 99 -11.69 -9.93 -19.27
CA ASP A 99 -10.92 -8.75 -18.84
C ASP A 99 -11.69 -7.91 -17.81
N GLU A 100 -11.00 -7.51 -16.75
CA GLU A 100 -11.54 -6.56 -15.79
C GLU A 100 -11.28 -5.14 -16.29
N HIS A 101 -12.35 -4.35 -16.46
CA HIS A 101 -12.27 -2.97 -16.93
C HIS A 101 -12.57 -1.96 -15.83
N LEU A 102 -11.71 -0.97 -15.68
CA LEU A 102 -11.86 0.10 -14.70
C LEU A 102 -11.78 1.42 -15.45
N THR A 103 -12.66 2.37 -15.13
CA THR A 103 -12.70 3.68 -15.79
C THR A 103 -12.65 4.80 -14.75
N LEU A 104 -11.82 5.80 -15.03
CA LEU A 104 -11.68 7.03 -14.26
C LEU A 104 -11.87 8.24 -15.18
N ASP A 105 -12.96 9.00 -15.00
CA ASP A 105 -13.21 10.20 -15.78
C ASP A 105 -12.19 11.30 -15.41
N LEU A 106 -11.58 11.94 -16.41
CA LEU A 106 -10.63 13.03 -16.19
C LEU A 106 -11.29 14.25 -15.54
N ALA A 107 -12.60 14.41 -15.66
CA ALA A 107 -13.35 15.45 -14.98
C ALA A 107 -13.40 15.26 -13.45
N GLU A 108 -13.21 14.03 -12.96
CA GLU A 108 -13.24 13.69 -11.53
C GLU A 108 -11.85 13.71 -10.89
N VAL A 109 -10.81 13.73 -11.72
CA VAL A 109 -9.43 13.87 -11.28
C VAL A 109 -9.22 15.28 -10.74
N THR A 110 -8.55 15.38 -9.61
CA THR A 110 -8.27 16.63 -8.89
C THR A 110 -6.78 16.90 -8.73
N ASP A 111 -5.97 15.85 -8.74
CA ASP A 111 -4.52 15.94 -8.66
C ASP A 111 -3.88 14.78 -9.43
N VAL A 112 -2.71 15.04 -10.01
CA VAL A 112 -1.96 14.09 -10.84
C VAL A 112 -0.49 14.22 -10.48
N LYS A 113 0.08 13.15 -9.93
CA LYS A 113 1.49 13.08 -9.56
C LYS A 113 2.17 11.95 -10.28
N THR A 114 3.47 12.09 -10.39
CA THR A 114 4.35 11.02 -10.83
C THR A 114 5.44 10.86 -9.79
N GLU A 115 5.62 9.66 -9.31
CA GLU A 115 6.76 9.27 -8.51
C GLU A 115 7.65 8.40 -9.39
N SER A 116 8.96 8.55 -9.25
CA SER A 116 9.89 7.76 -10.05
C SER A 116 11.13 7.50 -9.22
N ASP A 117 11.47 6.23 -9.07
CA ASP A 117 12.76 5.80 -8.57
C ASP A 117 13.70 5.48 -9.75
N ARG A 118 14.86 4.87 -9.48
CA ARG A 118 15.85 4.55 -10.52
C ARG A 118 15.40 3.49 -11.54
N ARG A 119 14.33 2.73 -11.28
CA ARG A 119 13.92 1.55 -12.06
C ARG A 119 12.42 1.48 -12.35
N THR A 120 11.61 2.21 -11.61
CA THR A 120 10.16 2.18 -11.70
C THR A 120 9.61 3.61 -11.64
N GLY A 121 8.50 3.81 -12.34
CA GLY A 121 7.68 5.00 -12.27
C GLY A 121 6.28 4.65 -11.83
N GLU A 122 5.66 5.54 -11.06
CA GLU A 122 4.28 5.43 -10.61
C GLU A 122 3.52 6.69 -11.05
N LEU A 123 2.36 6.48 -11.66
CA LEU A 123 1.39 7.54 -11.95
C LEU A 123 0.27 7.48 -10.91
N ILE A 124 0.10 8.58 -10.18
CA ILE A 124 -0.86 8.71 -9.09
C ILE A 124 -1.96 9.71 -9.51
N LEU A 125 -3.20 9.26 -9.59
CA LEU A 125 -4.38 10.06 -9.95
C LEU A 125 -5.34 10.13 -8.78
N ARG A 126 -5.59 11.33 -8.25
CA ARG A 126 -6.47 11.52 -7.09
C ARG A 126 -7.82 12.09 -7.50
N ARG A 127 -8.90 11.49 -7.00
CA ARG A 127 -10.28 11.95 -7.18
C ARG A 127 -10.75 12.87 -6.05
N ALA A 128 -11.81 13.62 -6.34
CA ALA A 128 -12.47 14.50 -5.37
C ALA A 128 -13.07 13.73 -4.16
N ASP A 129 -13.45 12.47 -4.36
CA ASP A 129 -13.99 11.60 -3.31
C ASP A 129 -12.90 11.06 -2.34
N GLY A 130 -11.63 11.37 -2.60
CA GLY A 130 -10.48 10.90 -1.81
C GLY A 130 -9.82 9.64 -2.35
N THR A 131 -10.45 8.96 -3.32
CA THR A 131 -9.89 7.75 -3.96
C THR A 131 -8.67 8.11 -4.78
N THR A 132 -7.63 7.28 -4.70
CA THR A 132 -6.38 7.46 -5.41
C THR A 132 -6.08 6.22 -6.26
N TRP A 133 -5.90 6.43 -7.55
CA TRP A 133 -5.46 5.40 -8.50
C TRP A 133 -3.95 5.46 -8.63
N ARG A 134 -3.32 4.29 -8.61
CA ARG A 134 -1.88 4.11 -8.71
C ARG A 134 -1.57 3.14 -9.84
N ILE A 135 -0.79 3.62 -10.80
CA ILE A 135 -0.39 2.89 -11.99
C ILE A 135 1.13 2.84 -12.02
N HIS A 136 1.67 1.69 -11.59
CA HIS A 136 3.10 1.43 -11.68
C HIS A 136 3.48 1.09 -13.12
N THR A 137 4.68 1.46 -13.56
CA THR A 137 5.29 0.97 -14.80
C THR A 137 6.81 1.05 -14.70
N GLU A 138 7.49 0.11 -15.33
CA GLU A 138 8.96 0.14 -15.45
C GLU A 138 9.42 1.04 -16.60
N ALA A 139 8.48 1.65 -17.34
CA ALA A 139 8.74 2.53 -18.45
C ALA A 139 9.06 3.96 -18.00
N ASN A 140 10.02 4.59 -18.66
CA ASN A 140 10.19 6.04 -18.60
C ASN A 140 9.15 6.74 -19.48
N GLY A 141 8.71 7.93 -19.08
CA GLY A 141 7.77 8.74 -19.88
C GLY A 141 6.45 9.08 -19.19
N LEU A 142 6.24 8.62 -17.94
CA LEU A 142 5.05 8.97 -17.17
C LEU A 142 4.85 10.48 -16.99
N GLY A 143 5.92 11.27 -17.03
CA GLY A 143 5.82 12.73 -16.98
C GLY A 143 4.96 13.30 -18.12
N ALA A 144 5.14 12.82 -19.35
CA ALA A 144 4.35 13.26 -20.50
C ALA A 144 2.88 12.86 -20.36
N VAL A 145 2.63 11.63 -19.89
CA VAL A 145 1.27 11.13 -19.60
C VAL A 145 0.59 12.00 -18.55
N ALA A 146 1.31 12.32 -17.46
CA ALA A 146 0.81 13.15 -16.39
C ALA A 146 0.54 14.59 -16.84
N ASP A 147 1.43 15.18 -17.63
CA ASP A 147 1.26 16.52 -18.20
C ASP A 147 0.02 16.59 -19.10
N TYR A 148 -0.18 15.56 -19.94
CA TYR A 148 -1.38 15.44 -20.76
C TYR A 148 -2.65 15.39 -19.90
N ILE A 149 -2.70 14.51 -18.90
CA ILE A 149 -3.86 14.39 -18.02
C ILE A 149 -4.12 15.72 -17.30
N ARG A 150 -3.09 16.36 -16.75
CA ARG A 150 -3.23 17.69 -16.11
C ARG A 150 -3.77 18.75 -17.07
N SER A 151 -3.40 18.69 -18.35
CA SER A 151 -3.89 19.61 -19.38
C SER A 151 -5.37 19.41 -19.77
N ARG A 152 -5.97 18.27 -19.41
CA ARG A 152 -7.39 17.94 -19.67
C ARG A 152 -8.24 17.97 -18.41
N CYS A 153 -7.61 17.79 -17.25
CA CYS A 153 -8.20 17.91 -15.93
C CYS A 153 -8.47 19.39 -15.58
N VAL A 154 -9.72 19.84 -15.71
CA VAL A 154 -10.12 21.22 -15.38
C VAL A 154 -9.79 21.59 -13.93
N ALA A 155 -9.94 20.64 -12.99
CA ALA A 155 -9.62 20.87 -11.58
C ALA A 155 -8.11 21.08 -11.34
N CYS A 156 -7.25 20.40 -12.11
CA CYS A 156 -5.81 20.52 -12.06
C CYS A 156 -5.30 21.84 -12.65
N GLN A 157 -6.04 22.40 -13.62
CA GLN A 157 -5.72 23.66 -14.28
C GLN A 157 -6.10 24.90 -13.48
N ALA A 158 -6.93 24.76 -12.44
CA ALA A 158 -7.29 25.90 -11.60
C ALA A 158 -6.07 26.33 -10.77
N PRO A 159 -5.44 27.49 -11.06
CA PRO A 159 -4.28 27.92 -10.28
C PRO A 159 -4.73 28.25 -8.85
N GLY A 160 -4.14 27.55 -7.88
CA GLY A 160 -4.25 27.89 -6.47
C GLY A 160 -5.61 27.56 -5.84
N ARG A 161 -5.80 26.30 -5.43
CA ARG A 161 -6.62 25.97 -4.26
C ARG A 161 -5.91 25.02 -3.29
N VAL A 162 -4.62 25.27 -3.04
CA VAL A 162 -4.10 25.01 -1.70
C VAL A 162 -4.76 26.05 -0.77
N ARG A 163 -5.54 25.56 0.21
CA ARG A 163 -6.48 26.27 1.13
C ARG A 163 -7.85 26.66 0.56
N ALA A 164 -8.78 25.70 0.46
CA ALA A 164 -10.21 26.01 0.62
C ALA A 164 -11.10 24.79 0.99
N ALA A 165 -10.60 23.78 1.72
CA ALA A 165 -11.45 22.70 2.26
C ALA A 165 -11.41 22.56 3.80
N THR A 166 -10.63 23.39 4.51
CA THR A 166 -10.71 23.51 5.98
C THR A 166 -11.44 24.76 6.46
N GLN A 167 -11.97 25.60 5.56
CA GLN A 167 -12.76 26.78 5.94
C GLN A 167 -14.28 26.64 5.77
N SER A 168 -14.79 25.52 5.23
CA SER A 168 -16.22 25.19 5.32
C SER A 168 -16.60 24.41 6.58
N ILE A 169 -15.63 23.84 7.30
CA ILE A 169 -15.90 23.16 8.59
C ILE A 169 -15.90 24.17 9.75
N ARG A 170 -15.17 25.29 9.66
CA ARG A 170 -15.24 26.34 10.70
C ARG A 170 -16.49 27.24 10.59
N GLY A 171 -17.17 27.23 9.44
CA GLY A 171 -18.46 27.90 9.25
C GLY A 171 -19.66 27.08 9.74
N LEU A 172 -19.60 25.74 9.68
CA LEU A 172 -20.67 24.87 10.17
C LEU A 172 -20.59 24.56 11.68
N PHE A 173 -19.40 24.60 12.29
CA PHE A 173 -19.28 24.45 13.76
C PHE A 173 -19.49 25.77 14.55
N GLY A 174 -19.64 26.91 13.87
CA GLY A 174 -19.96 28.20 14.51
C GLY A 174 -21.46 28.46 14.71
N ALA A 175 -22.32 27.87 13.86
CA ALA A 175 -23.76 28.12 13.91
C ALA A 175 -24.54 27.12 14.79
N THR A 176 -23.96 25.97 15.13
CA THR A 176 -24.67 24.91 15.89
C THR A 176 -24.18 24.75 17.33
N VAL A 177 -23.22 25.56 17.80
CA VAL A 177 -22.71 25.49 19.19
C VAL A 177 -23.16 26.69 20.06
N ASN A 178 -23.83 27.69 19.49
CA ASN A 178 -24.52 28.73 20.28
C ASN A 178 -25.96 28.40 20.66
N SER A 179 -26.49 27.23 20.28
CA SER A 179 -27.86 26.81 20.61
C SER A 179 -27.95 25.74 21.72
N ALA A 180 -26.83 25.35 22.34
CA ALA A 180 -26.80 24.32 23.39
C ALA A 180 -26.13 24.76 24.69
N LYS A 181 -26.04 26.08 24.97
CA LYS A 181 -25.55 26.63 26.25
C LYS A 181 -26.61 27.41 27.06
N SER A 182 -27.89 27.32 26.71
CA SER A 182 -28.95 28.10 27.38
C SER A 182 -29.92 27.28 28.26
N PHE A 183 -29.71 25.99 28.46
CA PHE A 183 -30.50 25.22 29.41
C PHE A 183 -29.58 24.40 30.31
N GLU A 184 -29.82 24.52 31.61
CA GLU A 184 -29.09 23.90 32.73
C GLU A 184 -27.89 24.67 33.31
N SER A 185 -28.17 25.85 33.88
CA SER A 185 -27.38 26.35 35.01
C SER A 185 -28.25 27.10 36.02
N ASP A 186 -29.41 26.53 36.36
CA ASP A 186 -30.29 27.13 37.39
C ASP A 186 -31.04 26.12 38.29
N LYS A 187 -30.65 24.84 38.28
CA LYS A 187 -31.31 23.79 39.11
C LYS A 187 -30.42 22.86 39.92
N VAL A 188 -29.09 23.03 39.92
CA VAL A 188 -28.17 22.18 40.73
C VAL A 188 -27.65 22.91 41.99
N ALA A 189 -28.15 24.11 42.31
CA ALA A 189 -27.88 24.81 43.57
C ALA A 189 -28.84 24.43 44.72
N LYS A 190 -29.79 23.51 44.48
CA LYS A 190 -30.68 22.94 45.48
C LYS A 190 -30.50 21.44 45.47
N LEU A 191 -29.53 20.92 46.21
CA LEU A 191 -29.64 19.68 46.99
C LEU A 191 -28.30 19.44 47.69
N MET A 192 -28.38 19.40 49.02
CA MET A 192 -27.41 18.90 50.01
C MET A 192 -26.46 19.93 50.68
N PRO A 193 -26.74 20.24 51.97
CA PRO A 193 -25.87 20.97 52.88
C PRO A 193 -24.95 20.04 53.70
N ALA A 194 -23.84 20.62 54.16
CA ALA A 194 -23.09 20.37 55.39
C ALA A 194 -22.90 18.92 55.91
N LEU A 195 -21.65 18.48 55.98
CA LEU A 195 -21.12 18.00 57.26
C LEU A 195 -19.63 18.32 57.40
N ASP A 196 -19.35 18.88 58.56
CA ASP A 196 -18.11 19.48 59.04
C ASP A 196 -17.32 18.47 59.90
N GLU A 197 -16.06 18.81 60.11
CA GLU A 197 -15.19 18.42 61.22
C GLU A 197 -14.90 16.93 61.51
N SER A 198 -13.63 16.53 61.34
CA SER A 198 -12.78 16.05 62.45
C SER A 198 -11.37 15.63 61.98
N ARG A 199 -10.38 16.48 62.26
CA ARG A 199 -8.97 16.10 62.54
C ARG A 199 -8.89 15.67 64.03
N PRO A 200 -7.84 14.98 64.57
CA PRO A 200 -6.44 15.40 64.38
C PRO A 200 -5.27 14.38 64.64
N ARG A 201 -4.04 14.92 64.53
CA ARG A 201 -2.77 14.63 65.26
C ARG A 201 -1.79 13.53 64.80
N SER A 202 -0.71 14.03 64.18
CA SER A 202 0.75 13.90 64.47
C SER A 202 1.26 12.79 65.41
N VAL A 203 2.43 12.19 65.07
CA VAL A 203 3.67 12.05 65.91
C VAL A 203 4.80 11.25 65.18
N LYS A 204 5.93 11.94 64.95
CA LYS A 204 7.35 11.62 65.31
C LYS A 204 8.15 10.42 64.71
N ARG A 205 9.05 10.78 63.76
CA ARG A 205 10.54 10.65 63.75
C ARG A 205 11.25 9.52 64.53
N ILE A 206 12.08 8.71 63.85
CA ILE A 206 13.40 8.20 64.34
C ILE A 206 14.39 8.03 63.14
N ASP A 207 15.63 8.43 63.38
CA ASP A 207 16.84 8.44 62.51
C ASP A 207 17.66 7.12 62.50
N ARG A 208 18.44 6.86 61.43
CA ARG A 208 19.81 6.26 61.38
C ARG A 208 20.22 6.04 59.91
N ALA A 209 21.26 6.63 59.30
CA ALA A 209 22.69 6.85 59.57
C ALA A 209 23.64 5.71 59.10
N GLY A 210 24.48 6.04 58.11
CA GLY A 210 25.79 5.45 57.77
C GLY A 210 25.76 4.33 56.72
N SER A 211 26.70 4.17 55.80
CA SER A 211 27.90 4.94 55.43
C SER A 211 28.52 4.27 54.18
N ASP A 212 29.35 5.02 53.46
CA ASP A 212 30.52 4.59 52.68
C ASP A 212 30.45 4.55 51.14
N GLU A 213 31.03 5.62 50.59
CA GLU A 213 31.79 5.69 49.33
C GLU A 213 33.20 5.09 49.56
N PRO A 214 33.96 4.69 48.51
CA PRO A 214 34.67 5.71 47.73
C PRO A 214 34.80 5.43 46.21
N THR A 215 34.87 6.53 45.47
CA THR A 215 35.35 6.69 44.08
C THR A 215 36.84 6.27 43.94
N PRO A 216 37.35 5.94 42.73
CA PRO A 216 38.08 7.00 42.00
C PRO A 216 37.99 6.98 40.45
N THR A 217 38.09 8.20 39.92
CA THR A 217 38.84 8.68 38.72
C THR A 217 38.39 8.37 37.29
N ALA A 218 37.73 9.39 36.72
CA ALA A 218 38.08 10.17 35.51
C ALA A 218 38.83 9.48 34.35
N THR A 219 38.23 9.52 33.16
CA THR A 219 38.92 9.98 31.94
C THR A 219 37.92 10.70 31.03
N ASP A 220 38.29 11.92 30.69
CA ASP A 220 37.66 12.89 29.81
C ASP A 220 37.95 12.53 28.35
N SER A 221 36.93 12.55 27.49
CA SER A 221 37.06 12.65 26.03
C SER A 221 35.68 13.02 25.46
N GLY A 222 35.45 14.33 25.35
CA GLY A 222 34.37 14.88 24.54
C GLY A 222 34.58 14.61 23.05
N GLY A 223 33.47 14.49 22.32
CA GLY A 223 33.50 14.30 20.88
C GLY A 223 32.11 14.13 20.28
N THR A 224 31.30 15.17 20.40
CA THR A 224 30.25 15.60 19.46
C THR A 224 29.34 14.53 18.86
N ASP A 225 28.15 14.43 19.47
CA ASP A 225 26.96 13.80 18.94
C ASP A 225 26.70 14.25 17.48
N SER A 226 27.04 13.37 16.55
CA SER A 226 26.46 13.35 15.22
C SER A 226 25.35 12.31 15.26
N ASP A 227 24.22 12.73 15.82
CA ASP A 227 22.94 12.02 15.77
C ASP A 227 22.43 12.10 14.32
N ALA A 228 23.13 11.40 13.43
CA ALA A 228 22.62 11.05 12.13
C ALA A 228 21.62 9.92 12.38
N GLY A 229 20.36 10.29 12.55
CA GLY A 229 19.24 9.37 12.46
C GLY A 229 19.37 8.63 11.13
N GLY A 230 19.95 7.43 11.20
CA GLY A 230 19.79 6.43 10.16
C GLY A 230 18.33 6.08 10.18
N GLU A 231 17.55 6.80 9.37
CA GLU A 231 16.24 6.38 8.93
C GLU A 231 16.43 4.94 8.46
N SER A 232 15.95 4.00 9.29
CA SER A 232 16.11 2.58 9.07
C SER A 232 15.55 2.31 7.68
N ASP A 233 16.41 1.87 6.75
CA ASP A 233 16.12 1.53 5.34
C ASP A 233 15.23 0.27 5.24
N ARG A 234 14.29 0.11 6.18
CA ARG A 234 13.32 -0.97 6.21
C ARG A 234 12.16 -0.55 5.34
N PRO A 235 11.74 -1.39 4.37
CA PRO A 235 10.57 -1.10 3.57
C PRO A 235 9.35 -0.96 4.50
N ASP A 236 8.53 0.06 4.24
CA ASP A 236 7.23 0.17 4.91
C ASP A 236 6.32 -0.99 4.51
N LYS A 237 5.19 -1.14 5.20
CA LYS A 237 4.27 -2.26 4.97
C LYS A 237 3.73 -2.28 3.53
N GLU A 238 3.51 -1.12 2.92
CA GLU A 238 3.02 -1.04 1.53
C GLU A 238 4.10 -1.52 0.55
N THR A 239 5.35 -1.09 0.76
CA THR A 239 6.51 -1.54 -0.01
C THR A 239 6.71 -3.06 0.13
N ALA A 240 6.58 -3.60 1.34
CA ALA A 240 6.67 -5.05 1.56
C ALA A 240 5.54 -5.82 0.85
N ILE A 241 4.31 -5.28 0.81
CA ILE A 241 3.21 -5.86 0.02
C ILE A 241 3.61 -5.92 -1.46
N ASP A 242 4.09 -4.82 -2.03
CA ASP A 242 4.43 -4.75 -3.45
C ASP A 242 5.58 -5.70 -3.81
N GLU A 243 6.60 -5.82 -2.97
CA GLU A 243 7.70 -6.77 -3.15
C GLU A 243 7.21 -8.24 -3.14
N ILE A 244 6.32 -8.59 -2.21
CA ILE A 244 5.73 -9.93 -2.13
C ILE A 244 4.86 -10.22 -3.33
N LEU A 245 4.02 -9.28 -3.75
CA LEU A 245 3.19 -9.41 -4.96
C LEU A 245 4.08 -9.61 -6.19
N GLN A 246 5.18 -8.86 -6.29
CA GLN A 246 6.13 -9.02 -7.40
C GLN A 246 6.87 -10.36 -7.35
N ALA A 247 7.16 -10.89 -6.16
CA ALA A 247 7.78 -12.21 -6.00
C ALA A 247 6.81 -13.33 -6.39
N LEU A 248 5.55 -13.27 -5.94
CA LEU A 248 4.50 -14.24 -6.30
C LEU A 248 4.15 -14.18 -7.78
N ALA A 249 4.18 -13.00 -8.40
CA ALA A 249 3.96 -12.87 -9.84
C ALA A 249 5.04 -13.54 -10.71
N LYS A 250 6.19 -13.92 -10.13
CA LYS A 250 7.25 -14.70 -10.81
C LYS A 250 7.05 -16.22 -10.65
N THR A 251 6.12 -16.64 -9.81
CA THR A 251 5.74 -18.04 -9.59
C THR A 251 4.34 -18.27 -10.18
N ASP A 252 3.80 -19.48 -10.00
CA ASP A 252 2.44 -19.82 -10.43
C ASP A 252 1.34 -19.36 -9.43
N TRP A 253 1.73 -18.66 -8.36
CA TRP A 253 0.83 -18.17 -7.33
C TRP A 253 0.10 -16.89 -7.78
N ARG A 254 -1.22 -16.85 -7.54
CA ARG A 254 -2.09 -15.70 -7.78
C ARG A 254 -2.41 -15.00 -6.48
N ALA A 255 -1.90 -13.78 -6.29
CA ALA A 255 -2.12 -13.03 -5.07
C ALA A 255 -3.27 -12.00 -5.20
N ARG A 256 -4.01 -11.79 -4.11
CA ARG A 256 -5.04 -10.75 -3.98
C ARG A 256 -5.08 -10.23 -2.55
N GLY A 257 -5.53 -8.98 -2.38
CA GLY A 257 -5.81 -8.42 -1.06
C GLY A 257 -6.86 -9.24 -0.32
N ALA A 258 -6.64 -9.47 0.96
CA ALA A 258 -7.65 -10.09 1.81
C ALA A 258 -8.79 -9.09 2.12
N LYS A 259 -9.92 -9.60 2.64
CA LYS A 259 -11.04 -8.74 3.05
C LYS A 259 -10.66 -7.89 4.27
N PRO A 260 -11.29 -6.72 4.51
CA PRO A 260 -10.96 -5.85 5.64
C PRO A 260 -11.12 -6.50 7.02
N GLU A 261 -12.07 -7.44 7.15
CA GLU A 261 -12.26 -8.24 8.36
C GLU A 261 -11.39 -9.51 8.43
N SER A 262 -10.57 -9.76 7.41
CA SER A 262 -9.65 -10.89 7.39
C SER A 262 -8.46 -10.59 8.30
N PRO A 263 -7.99 -11.57 9.08
CA PRO A 263 -6.75 -11.43 9.83
C PRO A 263 -5.49 -11.53 8.94
N LEU A 264 -5.67 -11.77 7.64
CA LEU A 264 -4.61 -11.89 6.64
C LEU A 264 -4.49 -10.58 5.86
N ASP A 265 -3.29 -10.25 5.38
CA ASP A 265 -3.06 -9.10 4.51
C ASP A 265 -3.30 -9.46 3.04
N LEU A 266 -2.80 -10.63 2.62
CA LEU A 266 -2.99 -11.16 1.27
C LEU A 266 -3.48 -12.61 1.31
N LEU A 267 -4.09 -13.02 0.21
CA LEU A 267 -4.41 -14.40 -0.12
C LEU A 267 -3.70 -14.75 -1.42
N ALA A 268 -2.96 -15.85 -1.43
CA ALA A 268 -2.31 -16.38 -2.62
C ALA A 268 -2.89 -17.75 -2.96
N GLU A 269 -3.21 -17.97 -4.23
CA GLU A 269 -3.86 -19.18 -4.75
C GLU A 269 -2.97 -19.82 -5.82
N CYS A 270 -2.67 -21.11 -5.69
CA CYS A 270 -1.96 -21.89 -6.70
C CYS A 270 -2.62 -23.26 -6.85
N GLU A 271 -3.16 -23.56 -8.03
CA GLU A 271 -3.98 -24.77 -8.28
C GLU A 271 -5.11 -24.93 -7.25
N ASP A 272 -5.05 -25.96 -6.40
CA ASP A 272 -6.02 -26.23 -5.33
C ASP A 272 -5.53 -25.76 -3.94
N GLU A 273 -4.38 -25.08 -3.87
CA GLU A 273 -3.81 -24.56 -2.63
C GLU A 273 -4.15 -23.09 -2.41
N LEU A 274 -4.63 -22.78 -1.19
CA LEU A 274 -4.86 -21.42 -0.74
C LEU A 274 -3.93 -21.09 0.43
N MET A 275 -3.06 -20.10 0.22
CA MET A 275 -2.09 -19.62 1.21
C MET A 275 -2.50 -18.24 1.74
N GLY A 276 -2.60 -18.12 3.06
CA GLY A 276 -2.75 -16.83 3.73
C GLY A 276 -1.40 -16.17 3.93
N ILE A 277 -1.31 -14.86 3.73
CA ILE A 277 -0.06 -14.12 3.95
C ILE A 277 -0.29 -13.03 4.98
N VAL A 278 0.53 -13.04 6.02
CA VAL A 278 0.60 -12.00 7.05
C VAL A 278 1.90 -11.24 6.85
N ILE A 279 1.81 -9.92 6.77
CA ILE A 279 2.94 -9.03 6.56
C ILE A 279 3.15 -8.23 7.84
N HIS A 280 4.26 -8.50 8.51
CA HIS A 280 4.58 -7.85 9.77
C HIS A 280 5.95 -7.18 9.76
N SER A 281 5.97 -5.92 10.17
CA SER A 281 7.20 -5.14 10.36
C SER A 281 7.31 -4.76 11.83
N PRO A 282 7.88 -5.62 12.68
CA PRO A 282 7.89 -5.40 14.12
C PRO A 282 8.80 -4.21 14.48
N GLU A 283 8.29 -3.28 15.29
CA GLU A 283 9.07 -2.15 15.81
C GLU A 283 10.21 -2.62 16.73
N ASP A 284 9.94 -3.66 17.52
CA ASP A 284 10.93 -4.28 18.42
C ASP A 284 11.89 -5.25 17.71
N GLY A 285 11.67 -5.48 16.40
CA GLY A 285 12.48 -6.36 15.56
C GLY A 285 12.25 -7.86 15.79
N THR A 286 11.36 -8.26 16.70
CA THR A 286 11.09 -9.66 17.03
C THR A 286 9.87 -10.20 16.30
N VAL A 287 9.94 -11.44 15.81
CA VAL A 287 8.88 -12.03 14.97
C VAL A 287 8.05 -13.07 15.70
N ARG A 288 8.45 -13.46 16.91
CA ARG A 288 7.85 -14.58 17.67
C ARG A 288 6.34 -14.43 17.87
N SER A 289 5.89 -13.24 18.30
CA SER A 289 4.47 -12.95 18.50
C SER A 289 3.67 -13.04 17.19
N SER A 290 4.31 -12.72 16.06
CA SER A 290 3.69 -12.81 14.73
C SER A 290 3.59 -14.25 14.25
N ILE A 291 4.58 -15.10 14.56
CA ILE A 291 4.55 -16.53 14.26
C ILE A 291 3.41 -17.20 15.05
N GLU A 292 3.30 -16.90 16.35
CA GLU A 292 2.21 -17.40 17.19
C GLU A 292 0.85 -16.89 16.68
N HIS A 293 0.77 -15.65 16.21
CA HIS A 293 -0.43 -15.10 15.58
C HIS A 293 -0.78 -15.83 14.28
N CYS A 294 0.21 -16.14 13.43
CA CYS A 294 0.01 -16.88 12.18
C CYS A 294 -0.66 -18.24 12.44
N ASN A 295 -0.23 -18.96 13.47
CA ASN A 295 -0.85 -20.21 13.87
C ASN A 295 -2.33 -20.07 14.27
N VAL A 296 -2.70 -18.97 14.94
CA VAL A 296 -4.11 -18.71 15.30
C VAL A 296 -4.97 -18.44 14.07
N VAL A 297 -4.38 -17.87 13.02
CA VAL A 297 -5.10 -17.50 11.79
C VAL A 297 -4.97 -18.56 10.70
N THR A 298 -4.20 -19.62 10.91
CA THR A 298 -4.20 -20.79 10.03
C THR A 298 -5.60 -21.38 9.93
N GLY A 299 -6.05 -21.68 8.70
CA GLY A 299 -7.43 -22.07 8.41
C GLY A 299 -8.42 -20.89 8.26
N ALA A 300 -8.01 -19.66 8.58
CA ALA A 300 -8.85 -18.49 8.30
C ALA A 300 -9.03 -18.32 6.79
N ALA A 301 -10.22 -17.87 6.38
CA ALA A 301 -10.58 -17.74 4.97
C ALA A 301 -10.42 -19.03 4.13
N GLY A 302 -10.31 -20.20 4.77
CA GLY A 302 -10.12 -21.49 4.12
C GLY A 302 -8.67 -21.77 3.69
N THR A 303 -7.68 -21.05 4.21
CA THR A 303 -6.27 -21.25 3.84
C THR A 303 -5.71 -22.52 4.47
N ASP A 304 -5.02 -23.34 3.68
CA ASP A 304 -4.35 -24.55 4.15
C ASP A 304 -3.00 -24.27 4.82
N THR A 305 -2.35 -23.17 4.39
CA THR A 305 -1.03 -22.76 4.87
C THR A 305 -1.02 -21.25 5.12
N VAL A 306 -0.22 -20.80 6.09
CA VAL A 306 0.04 -19.38 6.34
C VAL A 306 1.52 -19.09 6.17
N MET A 307 1.81 -17.99 5.47
CA MET A 307 3.14 -17.44 5.28
C MET A 307 3.26 -16.14 6.07
N LEU A 308 4.32 -16.02 6.89
CA LEU A 308 4.70 -14.78 7.54
C LEU A 308 5.83 -14.13 6.73
N ALA A 309 5.53 -13.00 6.11
CA ALA A 309 6.53 -12.15 5.50
C ALA A 309 6.93 -11.03 6.48
N THR A 310 8.23 -10.93 6.76
CA THR A 310 8.71 -10.05 7.82
C THR A 310 10.01 -9.32 7.47
N THR A 311 10.12 -8.10 7.98
CA THR A 311 11.37 -7.30 8.00
C THR A 311 12.11 -7.43 9.33
N GLY A 312 11.52 -8.15 10.29
CA GLY A 312 12.12 -8.43 11.59
C GLY A 312 13.25 -9.45 11.52
N THR A 313 14.09 -9.48 12.54
CA THR A 313 15.13 -10.50 12.67
C THR A 313 14.51 -11.82 13.10
N VAL A 314 14.65 -12.85 12.28
CA VAL A 314 14.23 -14.22 12.62
C VAL A 314 15.43 -14.95 13.23
N ARG A 315 15.27 -15.47 14.44
CA ARG A 315 16.29 -16.28 15.13
C ARG A 315 16.05 -17.77 14.87
N ASP A 316 17.04 -18.62 15.09
CA ASP A 316 16.91 -20.07 14.94
C ASP A 316 15.74 -20.64 15.77
N ASP A 317 15.54 -20.14 17.00
CA ASP A 317 14.40 -20.53 17.85
C ASP A 317 13.04 -20.12 17.24
N ASP A 318 13.01 -19.06 16.44
CA ASP A 318 11.80 -18.59 15.75
C ASP A 318 11.55 -19.42 14.47
N GLU A 319 12.61 -19.80 13.75
CA GLU A 319 12.50 -20.72 12.60
C GLU A 319 11.98 -22.08 13.03
N GLN A 320 12.53 -22.63 14.11
CA GLN A 320 12.05 -23.89 14.70
C GLN A 320 10.58 -23.78 15.13
N LEU A 321 10.20 -22.67 15.78
CA LEU A 321 8.82 -22.45 16.19
C LEU A 321 7.87 -22.35 14.99
N ALA A 322 8.29 -21.70 13.90
CA ALA A 322 7.47 -21.58 12.71
C ALA A 322 7.27 -22.95 12.03
N GLU A 323 8.31 -23.77 11.94
CA GLU A 323 8.22 -25.15 11.44
C GLU A 323 7.27 -26.00 12.31
N GLU A 324 7.39 -25.93 13.64
CA GLU A 324 6.50 -26.63 14.58
C GLU A 324 5.04 -26.23 14.42
N LEU A 325 4.78 -24.98 14.01
CA LEU A 325 3.44 -24.43 13.81
C LEU A 325 2.96 -24.46 12.35
N GLY A 326 3.76 -25.00 11.43
CA GLY A 326 3.44 -25.03 9.99
C GLY A 326 3.34 -23.65 9.34
N VAL A 327 4.06 -22.66 9.87
CA VAL A 327 4.11 -21.28 9.33
C VAL A 327 5.33 -21.16 8.42
N ARG A 328 5.13 -20.78 7.15
CA ARG A 328 6.24 -20.52 6.23
C ARG A 328 6.82 -19.13 6.49
N LEU A 329 8.12 -19.04 6.78
CA LEU A 329 8.79 -17.77 7.01
C LEU A 329 9.44 -17.25 5.74
N VAL A 330 9.20 -15.98 5.42
CA VAL A 330 9.88 -15.27 4.34
C VAL A 330 10.49 -13.99 4.87
N LYS A 331 11.80 -13.88 4.72
CA LYS A 331 12.54 -12.66 5.06
C LYS A 331 12.48 -11.72 3.87
N SER A 332 12.18 -10.45 4.11
CA SER A 332 12.10 -9.44 3.04
C SER A 332 13.41 -9.37 2.23
N ASP A 333 14.56 -9.45 2.91
CA ASP A 333 15.89 -9.44 2.27
C ASP A 333 16.16 -10.65 1.35
N SER A 334 15.43 -11.75 1.55
CA SER A 334 15.52 -12.96 0.73
C SER A 334 14.64 -12.93 -0.54
N LEU A 335 13.75 -11.94 -0.66
CA LEU A 335 12.90 -11.72 -1.85
C LEU A 335 13.63 -11.05 -3.02
N ALA A 336 14.93 -10.74 -2.86
CA ALA A 336 15.79 -10.32 -3.96
C ALA A 336 15.72 -11.36 -5.12
N PRO A 337 15.77 -10.92 -6.40
CA PRO A 337 15.37 -11.69 -7.59
C PRO A 337 16.21 -12.95 -7.90
N ARG A 338 17.05 -13.43 -6.99
CA ARG A 338 17.92 -14.59 -7.16
C ARG A 338 17.56 -15.81 -6.30
N HIS A 339 16.67 -15.71 -5.31
CA HIS A 339 16.43 -16.82 -4.36
C HIS A 339 14.98 -17.32 -4.24
N VAL A 340 14.03 -16.79 -5.01
CA VAL A 340 12.62 -17.24 -5.03
C VAL A 340 12.43 -18.57 -5.79
N THR A 341 13.48 -19.38 -5.94
CA THR A 341 13.41 -20.74 -6.50
C THR A 341 13.23 -21.82 -5.42
N GLU A 342 13.26 -21.45 -4.13
CA GLU A 342 13.07 -22.39 -3.01
C GLU A 342 11.61 -22.45 -2.51
N ILE A 343 10.65 -21.82 -3.19
CA ILE A 343 9.20 -21.94 -2.86
C ILE A 343 8.58 -23.19 -3.55
N THR A 344 9.38 -24.10 -4.09
CA THR A 344 8.90 -25.31 -4.78
C THR A 344 9.46 -26.59 -4.14
N ASP A 345 8.51 -27.49 -3.81
CA ASP A 345 8.61 -28.89 -3.38
C ASP A 345 9.35 -29.20 -2.05
N GLU A 346 8.60 -29.11 -0.95
CA GLU A 346 8.65 -30.13 0.13
C GLU A 346 7.27 -30.71 0.42
#